data_AF-A0A0U1L734-F1
#
_entry.id   AF-A0A0U1L734-F1
#
_cell.length_a   1.000
_cell.length_b   1.000
_cell.length_c   1.000
_cell.angle_alpha   90.00
_cell.angle_beta   90.00
_cell.angle_gamma   90.00
#
_symmetry.space_group_name_H-M   'P 1'
#
loop_
_entity.id
_entity.type
_entity.pdbx_description
1 polymer ?
#
loop_
_entity_poly.entity_id
_entity_poly.type
_entity_poly.pdbx_seq_one_letter_code
_entity_poly.pdbx_strand_id
1 'polypeptide(L)'
;MANVWEKWNKKIDTAGLKDDVKKAAENKQDFKDVPKGKYEVKLTKLELKATKKTDDPMLSCWMKVLAGQYKGQHIFYNQMLTTGFGIHNANEFLRSLESGVEIEFEDFKQYNDLLMDVMEAVEAEQLEYVLDYGENDKGFKTFKIEDVFTE
;
A
#
# COMPACT_ATOMS: atom_id res chain seq x y z
N MET A 1 -44.54 -23.47 7.87
CA MET A 1 -43.82 -22.18 7.85
C MET A 1 -42.49 -22.39 7.16
N ALA A 2 -42.23 -21.71 6.04
CA ALA A 2 -40.93 -21.82 5.37
C ALA A 2 -39.85 -21.24 6.30
N ASN A 3 -38.91 -22.09 6.70
CA ASN A 3 -37.85 -21.75 7.63
C ASN A 3 -37.00 -20.61 7.05
N VAL A 4 -36.71 -19.58 7.85
CA VAL A 4 -36.00 -18.37 7.42
C VAL A 4 -34.65 -18.73 6.76
N TRP A 5 -34.04 -19.83 7.18
CA TRP A 5 -32.80 -20.36 6.64
C TRP A 5 -32.86 -20.77 5.17
N GLU A 6 -33.97 -21.37 4.72
CA GLU A 6 -34.12 -21.77 3.31
C GLU A 6 -34.32 -20.56 2.40
N LYS A 7 -34.96 -19.50 2.91
CA LYS A 7 -35.10 -18.23 2.19
C LYS A 7 -33.74 -17.56 2.00
N TRP A 8 -32.87 -17.62 3.00
CA TRP A 8 -31.51 -17.08 2.92
C TRP A 8 -30.65 -17.87 1.95
N ASN A 9 -30.66 -19.21 2.01
CA ASN A 9 -29.89 -20.05 1.08
C ASN A 9 -30.29 -19.87 -0.40
N LYS A 10 -31.52 -19.44 -0.68
CA LYS A 10 -31.99 -19.13 -2.04
C LYS A 10 -31.67 -17.70 -2.49
N LYS A 11 -31.52 -16.76 -1.55
CA LYS A 11 -31.25 -15.34 -1.85
C LYS A 11 -29.77 -15.01 -1.86
N ILE A 12 -29.00 -15.75 -1.10
CA ILE A 12 -27.58 -15.52 -0.87
C ILE A 12 -26.84 -16.63 -1.60
N ASP A 13 -25.81 -16.26 -2.35
CA ASP A 13 -24.90 -17.24 -2.96
C ASP A 13 -24.05 -17.90 -1.87
N THR A 14 -24.63 -18.93 -1.26
CA THR A 14 -24.00 -19.69 -0.20
C THR A 14 -22.79 -20.50 -0.69
N ALA A 15 -22.67 -20.74 -1.99
CA ALA A 15 -21.48 -21.35 -2.59
C ALA A 15 -20.35 -20.31 -2.69
N GLY A 16 -20.65 -19.10 -3.18
CA GLY A 16 -19.71 -17.97 -3.19
C GLY A 16 -19.21 -17.61 -1.78
N LEU A 17 -20.11 -17.51 -0.80
CA LEU A 17 -19.72 -17.25 0.60
C LEU A 17 -18.88 -18.39 1.20
N LYS A 18 -19.14 -19.64 0.83
CA LYS A 18 -18.34 -20.78 1.29
C LYS A 18 -16.93 -20.75 0.69
N ASP A 19 -16.80 -20.34 -0.57
CA ASP A 19 -15.51 -20.14 -1.22
C ASP A 19 -14.78 -18.91 -0.66
N ASP A 20 -15.48 -17.82 -0.34
CA ASP A 20 -14.90 -16.64 0.30
C ASP A 20 -14.43 -16.94 1.72
N VAL A 21 -15.18 -17.74 2.49
CA VAL A 21 -14.75 -18.23 3.81
C VAL A 21 -13.54 -19.16 3.70
N LYS A 22 -13.46 -20.00 2.66
CA LYS A 22 -12.27 -20.83 2.39
C LYS A 22 -11.06 -19.98 2.01
N LYS A 23 -11.21 -19.04 1.08
CA LYS A 23 -10.14 -18.09 0.70
C LYS A 23 -9.70 -17.25 1.90
N ALA A 24 -10.63 -16.84 2.75
CA ALA A 24 -10.33 -16.11 3.98
C ALA A 24 -9.59 -16.96 5.02
N ALA A 25 -9.93 -18.25 5.15
CA ALA A 25 -9.23 -19.20 6.01
C ALA A 25 -7.86 -19.62 5.43
N GLU A 26 -7.72 -19.61 4.11
CA GLU A 26 -6.49 -19.84 3.36
C GLU A 26 -5.62 -18.58 3.24
N ASN A 27 -5.98 -17.45 3.86
CA ASN A 27 -5.14 -16.24 3.94
C ASN A 27 -3.86 -16.44 4.80
N LYS A 28 -3.05 -17.46 4.49
CA LYS A 28 -1.70 -17.18 3.99
C LYS A 28 -1.86 -16.72 2.54
N GLN A 29 -2.31 -15.49 2.35
CA GLN A 29 -2.41 -14.91 1.03
C GLN A 29 -0.97 -14.81 0.50
N ASP A 30 -0.53 -15.82 -0.25
CA ASP A 30 0.64 -15.72 -1.12
C ASP A 30 0.24 -14.72 -2.21
N PHE A 31 0.29 -13.43 -1.85
CA PHE A 31 0.34 -12.37 -2.82
C PHE A 31 1.53 -12.71 -3.71
N LYS A 32 1.27 -13.16 -4.94
CA LYS A 32 2.33 -13.22 -5.95
C LYS A 32 2.92 -11.81 -5.99
N ASP A 33 4.18 -11.68 -5.56
CA ASP A 33 4.89 -10.42 -5.65
C ASP A 33 4.75 -9.93 -7.10
N VAL A 34 4.22 -8.72 -7.27
CA VAL A 34 4.24 -8.05 -8.56
C VAL A 34 5.70 -8.01 -9.01
N PRO A 35 6.04 -8.46 -10.23
CA PRO A 35 7.43 -8.50 -10.65
C PRO A 35 8.02 -7.09 -10.75
N LYS A 36 9.34 -7.02 -10.89
CA LYS A 36 10.03 -5.75 -11.15
C LYS A 36 9.62 -5.22 -12.52
N GLY A 37 9.39 -3.92 -12.62
CA GLY A 37 8.93 -3.27 -13.83
C GLY A 37 8.32 -1.89 -13.56
N LYS A 38 7.77 -1.30 -14.63
CA LYS A 38 7.08 -0.02 -14.57
C LYS A 38 5.57 -0.22 -14.45
N TYR A 39 4.96 0.52 -13.54
CA TYR A 39 3.55 0.39 -13.21
C TYR A 39 2.92 1.76 -13.03
N GLU A 40 1.74 1.95 -13.62
CA GLU A 40 0.82 2.99 -13.19
C GLU A 40 0.16 2.53 -11.89
N VAL A 41 0.35 3.30 -10.82
CA VAL A 41 -0.15 2.97 -9.49
C VAL A 41 -0.84 4.17 -8.86
N LYS A 42 -1.74 3.88 -7.92
CA LYS A 42 -2.21 4.86 -6.94
C LYS A 42 -1.96 4.40 -5.53
N LEU A 43 -1.77 5.35 -4.62
CA LEU A 43 -1.68 5.03 -3.19
C LEU A 43 -3.06 4.61 -2.68
N THR A 44 -3.10 3.54 -1.89
CA THR A 44 -4.30 3.08 -1.18
C THR A 44 -4.13 3.09 0.33
N LYS A 45 -2.87 3.22 0.78
CA LYS A 45 -2.53 3.33 2.19
C LYS A 45 -1.17 3.99 2.36
N LEU A 46 -1.06 4.87 3.33
CA LEU A 46 0.18 5.44 3.81
C LEU A 46 0.07 5.59 5.33
N GLU A 47 0.88 4.84 6.09
CA GLU A 47 0.78 4.85 7.55
C GLU A 47 2.12 4.61 8.25
N LEU A 48 2.23 5.14 9.46
CA LEU A 48 3.24 4.73 10.43
C LEU A 48 2.72 3.50 11.19
N LYS A 49 3.49 2.42 11.24
CA LYS A 49 3.14 1.23 12.01
C LYS A 49 4.34 0.59 12.69
N ALA A 50 4.08 -0.19 13.73
CA ALA A 50 5.08 -1.04 14.35
C ALA A 50 5.25 -2.35 13.57
N THR A 51 6.48 -2.86 13.47
CA THR A 51 6.71 -4.19 12.89
C THR A 51 6.21 -5.29 13.82
N LYS A 52 5.68 -6.37 13.26
CA LYS A 52 5.10 -7.47 14.04
C LYS A 52 6.10 -8.21 14.94
N LYS A 53 7.40 -8.15 14.62
CA LYS A 53 8.43 -8.98 15.27
C LYS A 53 9.20 -8.23 16.35
N THR A 54 9.58 -6.98 16.08
CA THR A 54 10.47 -6.22 16.94
C THR A 54 9.81 -4.96 17.51
N ASP A 55 8.56 -4.68 17.14
CA ASP A 55 7.82 -3.47 17.54
C ASP A 55 8.48 -2.15 17.08
N ASP A 56 9.43 -2.25 16.15
CA ASP A 56 10.14 -1.11 15.59
C ASP A 56 9.25 -0.28 14.64
N PRO A 57 9.42 1.05 14.58
CA PRO A 57 8.65 1.93 13.70
C PRO A 57 9.02 1.74 12.22
N MET A 58 7.99 1.73 11.37
CA MET A 58 8.11 1.51 9.94
C MET A 58 7.06 2.32 9.17
N LEU A 59 7.49 2.98 8.10
CA LEU A 59 6.60 3.57 7.10
C LEU A 59 6.06 2.45 6.19
N SER A 60 4.74 2.39 6.02
CA SER A 60 4.06 1.41 5.19
C SER A 60 3.22 2.11 4.14
N CYS A 61 3.58 1.95 2.87
CA CYS A 61 2.84 2.47 1.73
C CYS A 61 2.36 1.31 0.83
N TRP A 62 1.08 1.35 0.47
CA TRP A 62 0.44 0.37 -0.41
C TRP A 62 0.08 1.05 -1.71
N MET A 63 0.60 0.52 -2.82
CA MET A 63 0.42 1.08 -4.15
C MET A 63 -0.34 0.09 -5.00
N LYS A 64 -1.56 0.43 -5.43
CA LYS A 64 -2.41 -0.43 -6.26
C LYS A 64 -2.14 -0.18 -7.73
N VAL A 65 -1.83 -1.23 -8.48
CA VAL A 65 -1.63 -1.17 -9.93
C VAL A 65 -2.95 -0.87 -10.65
N LEU A 66 -2.92 0.10 -11.57
CA LEU A 66 -4.09 0.64 -12.25
C LEU A 66 -4.36 0.00 -13.62
N ALA A 67 -3.30 -0.46 -14.30
CA ALA A 67 -3.36 -0.98 -15.66
C ALA A 67 -2.49 -2.24 -15.86
N GLY A 68 -2.67 -2.89 -17.01
CA GLY A 68 -1.90 -4.07 -17.41
C GLY A 68 -2.27 -5.38 -16.71
N GLN A 69 -1.40 -6.40 -16.87
CA GLN A 69 -1.61 -7.76 -16.38
C GLN A 69 -1.78 -7.85 -14.85
N TYR A 70 -1.18 -6.91 -14.12
CA TYR A 70 -1.16 -6.90 -12.66
C TYR A 70 -2.18 -5.92 -12.04
N LYS A 71 -3.11 -5.38 -12.85
CA LYS A 71 -4.16 -4.47 -12.38
C LYS A 71 -4.87 -5.01 -11.14
N GLY A 72 -5.01 -4.15 -10.13
CA GLY A 72 -5.66 -4.46 -8.87
C GLY A 72 -4.76 -5.12 -7.82
N GLN A 73 -3.56 -5.57 -8.19
CA GLN A 73 -2.55 -6.05 -7.24
C GLN A 73 -1.83 -4.88 -6.56
N HIS A 74 -1.18 -5.16 -5.44
CA HIS A 74 -0.48 -4.15 -4.65
C HIS A 74 1.03 -4.37 -4.70
N ILE A 75 1.76 -3.27 -4.84
CA ILE A 75 3.18 -3.16 -4.59
C ILE A 75 3.32 -2.52 -3.20
N PHE A 76 4.14 -3.12 -2.34
CA PHE A 76 4.31 -2.68 -0.96
C PHE A 76 5.68 -2.03 -0.75
N TYR A 77 5.67 -0.77 -0.33
CA TYR A 77 6.85 -0.08 0.19
C TYR A 77 6.82 -0.12 1.71
N ASN A 78 7.88 -0.69 2.31
CA ASN A 78 8.02 -0.80 3.75
C ASN A 78 9.42 -0.33 4.14
N GLN A 79 9.52 0.79 4.84
CA GLN A 79 10.80 1.42 5.19
C GLN A 79 10.94 1.51 6.71
N MET A 80 11.96 0.84 7.25
CA MET A 80 12.31 0.91 8.67
C MET A 80 12.76 2.32 9.04
N LEU A 81 12.28 2.83 10.17
CA LEU A 81 12.55 4.20 10.66
C LEU A 81 13.43 4.20 11.91
N THR A 82 14.20 3.13 12.13
CA THR A 82 15.08 2.96 13.30
C THR A 82 16.44 3.63 13.14
N THR A 83 16.73 4.21 11.97
CA THR A 83 18.02 4.86 11.68
C THR A 83 17.78 6.15 10.90
N GLY A 84 18.71 7.11 11.03
CA GLY A 84 18.65 8.37 10.28
C GLY A 84 18.65 8.14 8.75
N PHE A 85 19.35 7.13 8.26
CA PHE A 85 19.33 6.75 6.84
C PHE A 85 17.95 6.21 6.41
N GLY A 86 17.30 5.42 7.26
CA GLY A 86 15.95 4.92 7.00
C GLY A 86 14.91 6.03 6.95
N ILE A 87 15.01 7.01 7.86
CA ILE A 87 14.17 8.22 7.88
C ILE A 87 14.45 9.07 6.63
N HIS A 88 15.71 9.27 6.26
CA HIS A 88 16.07 9.98 5.04
C HIS A 88 15.44 9.35 3.79
N ASN A 89 15.54 8.02 3.62
CA ASN A 89 14.90 7.32 2.49
C ASN A 89 13.37 7.45 2.52
N ALA A 90 12.76 7.42 3.70
CA ALA A 90 11.33 7.64 3.84
C ALA A 90 10.94 9.06 3.41
N ASN A 91 11.69 10.07 3.83
CA ASN A 91 11.44 11.46 3.45
C ASN A 91 11.62 11.69 1.95
N GLU A 92 12.67 11.13 1.33
CA GLU A 92 12.87 11.20 -0.12
C GLU A 92 11.73 10.55 -0.89
N PHE A 93 11.25 9.39 -0.43
CA PHE A 93 10.07 8.75 -1.02
C PHE A 93 8.83 9.63 -0.89
N LEU A 94 8.53 10.17 0.29
CA LEU A 94 7.37 11.04 0.50
C LEU A 94 7.43 12.32 -0.35
N ARG A 95 8.60 12.93 -0.49
CA ARG A 95 8.80 14.10 -1.37
C ARG A 95 8.53 13.77 -2.84
N SER A 96 8.92 12.56 -3.26
CA SER A 96 8.67 12.10 -4.64
C SER A 96 7.19 11.88 -4.97
N LEU A 97 6.30 11.89 -3.96
CA LEU A 97 4.85 11.84 -4.20
C LEU A 97 4.28 13.20 -4.63
N GLU A 98 5.07 14.28 -4.56
CA GLU A 98 4.67 15.63 -4.97
C GLU A 98 3.33 16.11 -4.36
N SER A 99 3.02 15.67 -3.15
CA SER A 99 1.75 15.98 -2.47
C SER A 99 1.60 17.46 -2.05
N GLY A 100 2.65 18.26 -2.19
CA GLY A 100 2.70 19.66 -1.72
C GLY A 100 2.86 19.83 -0.20
N VAL A 101 2.89 18.73 0.57
CA VAL A 101 3.15 18.75 2.02
C VAL A 101 4.65 18.86 2.28
N GLU A 102 5.04 19.72 3.22
CA GLU A 102 6.44 19.85 3.64
C GLU A 102 6.89 18.60 4.42
N ILE A 103 7.94 17.95 3.93
CA ILE A 103 8.42 16.69 4.51
C ILE A 103 9.61 16.92 5.43
N GLU A 104 9.36 16.86 6.74
CA GLU A 104 10.39 16.91 7.79
C GLU A 104 10.03 15.96 8.93
N PHE A 105 11.06 15.33 9.52
CA PHE A 105 10.90 14.44 10.67
C PHE A 105 11.35 15.18 11.93
N GLU A 106 10.44 15.31 12.89
CA GLU A 106 10.74 15.81 14.23
C GLU A 106 10.64 14.69 15.27
N ASP A 107 9.48 14.02 15.30
CA ASP A 107 9.20 12.85 16.13
C ASP A 107 8.12 11.98 15.48
N PHE A 108 7.87 10.78 16.04
CA PHE A 108 6.92 9.84 15.45
C PHE A 108 5.45 10.26 15.53
N LYS A 109 5.07 11.13 16.47
CA LYS A 109 3.71 11.63 16.56
C LYS A 109 3.48 12.65 15.44
N GLN A 110 4.35 13.63 15.34
CA GLN A 110 4.33 14.61 14.24
C GLN A 110 4.42 13.91 12.89
N TYR A 111 5.31 12.92 12.75
CA TYR A 111 5.48 12.21 11.50
C TYR A 111 4.22 11.41 11.11
N ASN A 112 3.51 10.83 12.09
CA ASN A 112 2.22 10.19 11.81
C ASN A 112 1.18 11.19 11.26
N ASP A 113 1.11 12.38 11.85
CA ASP A 113 0.20 13.45 11.39
C ASP A 113 0.57 13.90 9.96
N LEU A 114 1.86 14.09 9.69
CA LEU A 114 2.39 14.39 8.37
C LEU A 114 2.01 13.33 7.32
N LEU A 115 2.07 12.04 7.65
CA LEU A 115 1.66 10.98 6.73
C LEU A 115 0.17 11.03 6.40
N MET A 116 -0.67 11.43 7.36
CA MET A 116 -2.10 11.63 7.11
C MET A 116 -2.32 12.82 6.18
N ASP A 117 -1.63 13.94 6.41
CA ASP A 117 -1.70 15.12 5.54
C ASP A 117 -1.26 14.80 4.10
N VAL A 118 -0.17 14.03 3.94
CA VAL A 118 0.29 13.56 2.64
C VAL A 118 -0.79 12.71 1.96
N MET A 119 -1.38 11.74 2.67
CA MET A 119 -2.41 10.88 2.07
C MET A 119 -3.67 11.69 1.69
N GLU A 120 -4.09 12.64 2.52
CA GLU A 120 -5.23 13.52 2.24
C GLU A 120 -4.99 14.36 0.98
N ALA A 121 -3.81 14.96 0.84
CA ALA A 121 -3.45 15.74 -0.34
C ALA A 121 -3.41 14.88 -1.61
N VAL A 122 -2.83 13.67 -1.52
CA VAL A 122 -2.80 12.69 -2.61
C VAL A 122 -4.20 12.28 -3.05
N GLU A 123 -5.13 12.07 -2.10
CA GLU A 123 -6.52 11.73 -2.40
C GLU A 123 -7.30 12.92 -2.97
N ALA A 124 -7.10 14.12 -2.43
CA ALA A 124 -7.78 15.34 -2.86
C ALA A 124 -7.47 15.70 -4.32
N GLU A 125 -6.20 15.59 -4.71
CA GLU A 125 -5.73 15.85 -6.08
C GLU A 125 -5.81 14.60 -6.98
N GLN A 126 -6.29 13.47 -6.44
CA GLN A 126 -6.40 12.19 -7.15
C GLN A 126 -5.07 11.78 -7.83
N LEU A 127 -3.95 11.95 -7.13
CA LEU A 127 -2.62 11.70 -7.69
C LEU A 127 -2.40 10.21 -7.97
N GLU A 128 -1.91 9.93 -9.18
CA GLU A 128 -1.47 8.65 -9.68
C GLU A 128 -0.01 8.76 -10.17
N TYR A 129 0.68 7.63 -10.24
CA TYR A 129 2.13 7.61 -10.36
C TYR A 129 2.62 6.58 -11.37
N VAL A 130 3.63 6.95 -12.16
CA VAL A 130 4.47 5.97 -12.86
C VAL A 130 5.57 5.52 -11.90
N LEU A 131 5.42 4.31 -11.34
CA LEU A 131 6.39 3.69 -10.46
C LEU A 131 7.33 2.77 -11.25
N ASP A 132 8.63 3.06 -11.22
CA ASP A 132 9.68 2.08 -11.54
C ASP A 132 10.03 1.27 -10.29
N TYR A 133 9.50 0.05 -10.23
CA TYR A 133 9.73 -0.90 -9.15
C TYR A 133 10.83 -1.89 -9.54
N GLY A 134 11.96 -1.84 -8.84
CA GLY A 134 13.17 -2.55 -9.21
C GLY A 134 13.89 -3.18 -8.03
N GLU A 135 15.17 -3.46 -8.26
CA GLU A 135 16.09 -3.93 -7.23
C GLU A 135 17.50 -3.45 -7.58
N ASN A 136 18.26 -3.05 -6.56
CA ASN A 136 19.66 -2.66 -6.76
C ASN A 136 20.60 -3.88 -6.78
N ASP A 137 21.88 -3.65 -7.09
CA ASP A 137 22.90 -4.69 -7.17
C ASP A 137 23.12 -5.50 -5.86
N LYS A 138 22.56 -5.03 -4.75
CA LYS A 138 22.63 -5.67 -3.43
C LYS A 138 21.37 -6.47 -3.09
N GLY A 139 20.41 -6.58 -4.00
CA GLY A 139 19.18 -7.33 -3.79
C GLY A 139 18.10 -6.56 -3.03
N PHE A 140 18.26 -5.25 -2.80
CA PHE A 140 17.23 -4.45 -2.12
C PHE A 140 16.26 -3.87 -3.14
N LYS A 141 14.96 -4.01 -2.84
CA LYS A 141 13.86 -3.43 -3.63
C LYS A 141 14.03 -1.91 -3.76
N THR A 142 13.84 -1.37 -4.95
CA THR A 142 13.89 0.06 -5.25
C THR A 142 12.54 0.55 -5.74
N PHE A 143 12.20 1.79 -5.39
CA PHE A 143 10.92 2.42 -5.71
C PHE A 143 11.23 3.82 -6.18
N LYS A 144 11.02 4.08 -7.46
CA LYS A 144 11.27 5.40 -8.05
C LYS A 144 10.00 5.89 -8.73
N ILE A 145 9.50 7.04 -8.28
CA ILE A 145 8.45 7.76 -8.98
C ILE A 145 9.11 8.45 -10.19
N GLU A 146 8.67 8.09 -11.39
CA GLU A 146 9.15 8.69 -12.65
C GLU A 146 8.26 9.81 -13.16
N ASP A 147 6.97 9.74 -12.84
CA ASP A 147 5.97 10.73 -13.25
C ASP A 147 4.82 10.76 -12.24
N VAL A 148 4.21 11.94 -12.10
CA VAL A 148 3.04 12.20 -11.25
C VAL A 148 1.96 12.80 -12.13
N PHE A 149 0.78 12.20 -12.11
CA PHE A 149 -0.33 12.62 -12.94
C PHE A 149 -1.66 12.52 -12.20
N THR A 150 -2.70 13.10 -12.76
CA THR A 150 -4.08 13.02 -12.27
C THR A 150 -4.94 12.38 -13.35
N GLU A 151 -6.03 11.71 -12.95
CA GLU A 151 -7.04 11.19 -13.90
C GLU A 151 -7.73 12.31 -14.71
#